data_AF-A0A1V5SH73-F1
#
_entry.id   AF-A0A1V5SH73-F1
#
_cell.length_a   1.000
_cell.length_b   1.000
_cell.length_c   1.000
_cell.angle_alpha   90.00
_cell.angle_beta   90.00
_cell.angle_gamma   90.00
#
_symmetry.space_group_name_H-M   'P 1'
#
loop_
_entity.id
_entity.type
_entity.pdbx_description
1 polymer ?
#
loop_
_entity_poly.entity_id
_entity_poly.type
_entity_poly.pdbx_seq_one_letter_code
_entity_poly.pdbx_strand_id
1 'polypeptide(L)'
;MWVVKFFQKWTRRFFPKQHVAAKLFLIFLLPMGCLSPIFASEVFIPSQLGQVRDKVEGSRGRTVVIIEEAHVAYHAQKVLAEILEDLIRHESFRHVFVEGGWGDVSLTGLRHLASGDKRREVGERYLREGKISGEEYLSLTTDLEMNLWGVEDPGLYATNMKAFLQLSPEQPRLEEEISRIKSGLVRLGSDILTETQTRILSMRREYESKKGSLLDYVKFLMGHLSDVSGQYPNLTSLLGFAGGSDVYDAEKVSLEKQSAVRFLSRWLTKPELEALLLLDGQGSMEQEIVFLDELLGKINEYSMSPGVPNVDNLENYRNAIKEASRMDTGKLFEELEMAAEDVFMAQMPTVQQQTFFKIFQGVSTLEKLISLRLTEDEFLPLAKEKEPFSLREWNEFLSGLTNGGIFFLSPEDGFRFLEPWIPVAVEFYQSARAREQAMVENLVREMDVRSLDRAILVAGGFHSRNFLKALKEQDFTVLLVSPKFTPGDEGAMHEKYLKILKDKWIGATKLGARSSDFETDPGNRRANVLNSEGSIF
;
A
#
# COMPACT_ATOMS: atom_id res chain seq x y z
N MET A 1 0.28 7.17 34.36
CA MET A 1 1.65 6.89 34.88
C MET A 1 1.85 5.46 35.45
N TRP A 2 0.79 4.72 35.81
CA TRP A 2 0.88 3.30 36.23
C TRP A 2 0.90 2.29 35.06
N VAL A 3 0.31 2.64 33.91
CA VAL A 3 0.27 1.80 32.69
C VAL A 3 1.65 1.64 32.04
N VAL A 4 2.50 2.67 32.11
CA VAL A 4 3.85 2.67 31.52
C VAL A 4 4.83 1.77 32.31
N LYS A 5 4.69 1.69 33.65
CA LYS A 5 5.52 0.81 34.48
C LYS A 5 5.09 -0.66 34.43
N PHE A 6 3.83 -0.95 34.08
CA PHE A 6 3.37 -2.31 33.83
C PHE A 6 3.90 -2.85 32.49
N PHE A 7 3.89 -2.04 31.42
CA PHE A 7 4.47 -2.42 30.12
C PHE A 7 5.99 -2.65 30.17
N GLN A 8 6.75 -1.83 30.92
CA GLN A 8 8.20 -2.01 31.05
C GLN A 8 8.62 -3.21 31.92
N LYS A 9 7.74 -3.70 32.81
CA LYS A 9 8.00 -4.90 33.63
C LYS A 9 7.50 -6.19 32.95
N TRP A 10 6.54 -6.08 32.02
CA TRP A 10 6.00 -7.18 31.21
C TRP A 10 6.95 -7.60 30.09
N THR A 11 7.59 -6.65 29.40
CA THR A 11 8.54 -6.92 28.30
C THR A 11 9.82 -7.62 28.75
N ARG A 12 10.29 -7.39 29.99
CA ARG A 12 11.53 -8.01 30.51
C ARG A 12 11.38 -9.44 31.03
N ARG A 13 10.16 -9.97 31.16
CA ARG A 13 9.93 -11.32 31.74
C ARG A 13 9.62 -12.41 30.70
N PHE A 14 9.31 -12.05 29.45
CA PHE A 14 8.91 -13.01 28.40
C PHE A 14 9.80 -13.03 27.15
N PHE A 15 10.77 -12.13 26.99
CA PHE A 15 11.72 -12.16 25.87
C PHE A 15 13.19 -12.09 26.32
N PRO A 16 13.78 -13.18 26.86
CA PRO A 16 15.19 -13.16 27.21
C PRO A 16 16.13 -13.38 26.01
N LYS A 17 15.69 -14.05 24.93
CA LYS A 17 16.56 -14.41 23.81
C LYS A 17 15.76 -14.72 22.55
N GLN A 18 15.66 -13.79 21.60
CA GLN A 18 15.40 -14.10 20.18
C GLN A 18 15.99 -12.98 19.31
N HIS A 19 17.27 -13.10 18.97
CA HIS A 19 17.94 -12.22 17.99
C HIS A 19 17.79 -12.71 16.53
N VAL A 20 16.97 -13.74 16.29
CA VAL A 20 16.78 -14.36 14.97
C VAL A 20 15.46 -13.94 14.30
N ALA A 21 14.39 -13.74 15.08
CA ALA A 21 13.10 -13.27 14.56
C ALA A 21 13.15 -11.81 14.05
N ALA A 22 14.10 -11.00 14.55
CA ALA A 22 14.29 -9.62 14.10
C ALA A 22 14.93 -9.50 12.70
N LYS A 23 15.52 -10.57 12.15
CA LYS A 23 16.10 -10.55 10.79
C LYS A 23 15.10 -10.97 9.71
N LEU A 24 14.13 -11.83 10.02
CA LEU A 24 13.04 -12.17 9.09
C LEU A 24 12.01 -11.03 8.93
N PHE A 25 11.88 -10.16 9.93
CA PHE A 25 11.06 -8.95 9.84
C PHE A 25 11.76 -7.77 9.14
N LEU A 26 13.08 -7.86 8.91
CA LEU A 26 13.87 -6.80 8.27
C LEU A 26 14.08 -7.00 6.76
N ILE A 27 13.63 -8.11 6.18
CA ILE A 27 13.79 -8.41 4.74
C ILE A 27 12.71 -7.73 3.87
N PHE A 28 11.70 -7.09 4.50
CA PHE A 28 10.66 -6.33 3.78
C PHE A 28 10.91 -4.82 3.69
N LEU A 29 12.08 -4.32 4.09
CA LEU A 29 12.44 -2.90 3.94
C LEU A 29 13.85 -2.74 3.36
N LEU A 30 13.87 -2.19 2.14
CA LEU A 30 15.00 -1.70 1.33
C LEU A 30 15.76 -2.72 0.49
N PRO A 31 15.90 -2.43 -0.82
CA PRO A 31 17.16 -2.60 -1.52
C PRO A 31 17.71 -1.22 -1.93
N MET A 32 18.87 -0.86 -1.37
CA MET A 32 19.79 0.04 -2.06
C MET A 32 20.52 -0.78 -3.12
N GLY A 33 20.17 -0.59 -4.39
CA GLY A 33 20.97 -1.03 -5.53
C GLY A 33 21.90 0.09 -5.99
N CYS A 34 23.17 -0.24 -6.24
CA CYS A 34 24.06 0.62 -7.00
C CYS A 34 24.22 0.10 -8.44
N LEU A 35 23.88 0.98 -9.38
CA LEU A 35 24.42 1.16 -10.73
C LEU A 35 24.49 -0.05 -11.66
N SER A 36 23.46 -0.17 -12.50
CA SER A 36 23.62 -0.41 -13.93
C SER A 36 22.60 0.48 -14.66
N PRO A 37 23.01 1.34 -15.61
CA PRO A 37 22.07 2.17 -16.34
C PRO A 37 21.28 1.28 -17.30
N ILE A 38 20.03 0.99 -16.97
CA ILE A 38 19.10 0.29 -17.85
C ILE A 38 18.53 1.32 -18.81
N PHE A 39 19.15 1.45 -19.98
CA PHE A 39 18.66 2.27 -21.08
C PHE A 39 17.60 1.51 -21.89
N ALA A 40 16.33 1.93 -21.78
CA ALA A 40 15.36 1.99 -22.89
C ALA A 40 14.03 2.65 -22.45
N SER A 41 14.11 3.94 -22.12
CA SER A 41 13.13 5.02 -22.25
C SER A 41 13.80 6.17 -21.50
N GLU A 42 14.24 7.21 -22.20
CA GLU A 42 15.14 8.30 -21.75
C GLU A 42 14.59 9.12 -20.56
N VAL A 43 14.38 8.51 -19.40
CA VAL A 43 13.97 9.22 -18.17
C VAL A 43 14.82 8.71 -17.03
N PHE A 44 15.79 9.50 -16.60
CA PHE A 44 16.64 9.18 -15.46
C PHE A 44 16.02 9.73 -14.15
N ILE A 45 15.91 8.88 -13.13
CA ILE A 45 15.55 9.29 -11.76
C ILE A 45 16.75 9.01 -10.85
N PRO A 46 17.35 10.04 -10.21
CA PRO A 46 18.45 9.83 -9.28
C PRO A 46 18.03 8.94 -8.09
N SER A 47 18.78 7.86 -7.82
CA SER A 47 18.47 6.87 -6.76
C SER A 47 18.50 7.43 -5.32
N GLN A 48 19.10 8.61 -5.16
CA GLN A 48 19.09 9.39 -3.93
C GLN A 48 17.76 10.14 -3.71
N LEU A 49 17.05 10.46 -4.80
CA LEU A 49 15.76 11.16 -4.77
C LEU A 49 14.57 10.19 -4.81
N GLY A 50 14.63 9.11 -5.60
CA GLY A 50 13.48 8.22 -5.74
C GLY A 50 13.82 6.87 -6.33
N GLN A 51 12.80 6.01 -6.41
CA GLN A 51 12.89 4.69 -7.03
C GLN A 51 11.76 4.52 -8.04
N VAL A 52 12.08 3.99 -9.23
CA VAL A 52 11.08 3.48 -10.17
C VAL A 52 10.54 2.15 -9.62
N ARG A 53 9.28 2.14 -9.20
CA ARG A 53 8.60 0.98 -8.61
C ARG A 53 8.05 0.03 -9.67
N ASP A 54 7.60 0.58 -10.78
CA ASP A 54 7.02 -0.16 -11.90
C ASP A 54 7.26 0.60 -13.20
N LYS A 55 7.31 -0.14 -14.31
CA LYS A 55 7.50 0.38 -15.66
C LYS A 55 6.69 -0.45 -16.64
N VAL A 56 5.91 0.23 -17.48
CA VAL A 56 5.24 -0.36 -18.63
C VAL A 56 5.62 0.40 -19.88
N GLU A 57 5.86 -0.33 -20.96
CA GLU A 57 6.23 0.26 -22.25
C GLU A 57 5.01 0.30 -23.17
N GLY A 58 4.79 1.47 -23.78
CA GLY A 58 3.79 1.68 -24.81
C GLY A 58 4.43 1.83 -26.19
N SER A 59 3.64 1.60 -27.23
CA SER A 59 4.10 1.60 -28.63
C SER A 59 3.98 2.96 -29.32
N ARG A 60 3.28 3.93 -28.71
CA ARG A 60 2.97 5.25 -29.31
C ARG A 60 4.00 6.35 -29.05
N GLY A 61 5.09 6.06 -28.32
CA GLY A 61 6.13 7.05 -28.01
C GLY A 61 5.69 8.16 -27.04
N ARG A 62 4.52 8.04 -26.41
CA ARG A 62 4.04 8.96 -25.36
C ARG A 62 4.38 8.43 -23.98
N THR A 63 4.92 9.29 -23.13
CA THR A 63 5.44 8.93 -21.81
C THR A 63 4.77 9.72 -20.70
N VAL A 64 4.28 9.02 -19.67
CA VAL A 64 3.79 9.61 -18.42
C VAL A 64 4.65 9.13 -17.26
N VAL A 65 5.20 10.06 -16.49
CA VAL A 65 5.88 9.76 -15.22
C VAL A 65 4.90 10.02 -14.10
N ILE A 66 4.45 8.97 -13.41
CA ILE A 66 3.61 9.09 -12.22
C ILE A 66 4.54 9.20 -11.02
N ILE A 67 4.45 10.27 -10.24
CA ILE A 67 5.21 10.44 -9.00
C ILE A 67 4.25 10.35 -7.81
N GLU A 68 4.51 9.40 -6.92
CA GLU A 68 3.70 9.19 -5.72
C GLU A 68 3.90 10.33 -4.71
N GLU A 69 2.80 10.89 -4.25
CA GLU A 69 2.73 12.01 -3.33
C GLU A 69 2.33 11.52 -1.93
N ALA A 70 3.07 11.95 -0.89
CA ALA A 70 2.85 11.54 0.49
C ALA A 70 2.17 12.65 1.32
N HIS A 71 1.28 13.43 0.70
CA HIS A 71 0.48 14.47 1.32
C HIS A 71 1.32 15.45 2.16
N VAL A 72 1.02 15.60 3.45
CA VAL A 72 1.60 16.63 4.33
C VAL A 72 3.02 16.30 4.83
N ALA A 73 3.63 15.23 4.32
CA ALA A 73 4.96 14.78 4.69
C ALA A 73 6.04 15.69 4.09
N TYR A 74 6.48 16.67 4.88
CA TYR A 74 7.44 17.70 4.46
C TYR A 74 8.68 17.16 3.69
N HIS A 75 9.35 16.12 4.21
CA HIS A 75 10.52 15.57 3.55
C HIS A 75 10.19 14.92 2.20
N ALA A 76 9.07 14.21 2.11
CA ALA A 76 8.62 13.63 0.85
C ALA A 76 8.29 14.72 -0.18
N GLN A 77 7.62 15.79 0.25
CA GLN A 77 7.28 16.93 -0.61
C GLN A 77 8.52 17.69 -1.13
N LYS A 78 9.57 17.80 -0.30
CA LYS A 78 10.85 18.36 -0.74
C LYS A 78 11.51 17.50 -1.82
N VAL A 79 11.54 16.19 -1.59
CA VAL A 79 12.11 15.24 -2.55
C VAL A 79 11.29 15.21 -3.84
N LEU A 80 9.96 15.28 -3.77
CA LEU A 80 9.08 15.45 -4.92
C LEU A 80 9.47 16.70 -5.73
N ALA A 81 9.64 17.85 -5.08
CA ALA A 81 10.06 19.09 -5.75
C ALA A 81 11.43 18.94 -6.45
N GLU A 82 12.38 18.22 -5.83
CA GLU A 82 13.70 17.94 -6.41
C GLU A 82 13.62 17.00 -7.62
N ILE A 83 12.79 15.96 -7.58
CA ILE A 83 12.54 15.06 -8.74
C ILE A 83 11.91 15.85 -9.89
N LEU A 84 10.90 16.67 -9.60
CA LEU A 84 10.25 17.51 -10.60
C LEU A 84 11.25 18.48 -11.25
N GLU A 85 12.07 19.15 -10.44
CA GLU A 85 13.11 20.06 -10.94
C GLU A 85 14.09 19.34 -11.87
N ASP A 86 14.55 18.14 -11.51
CA ASP A 86 15.46 17.32 -12.32
C ASP A 86 14.84 16.96 -13.67
N LEU A 87 13.60 16.44 -13.66
CA LEU A 87 12.85 16.07 -14.86
C LEU A 87 12.55 17.27 -15.78
N ILE A 88 12.22 18.43 -15.21
CA ILE A 88 11.98 19.66 -15.97
C ILE A 88 13.29 20.14 -16.63
N ARG A 89 14.41 20.14 -15.90
CA ARG A 89 15.69 20.69 -16.38
C ARG A 89 16.39 19.79 -17.38
N HIS A 90 16.31 18.47 -17.19
CA HIS A 90 17.14 17.51 -17.92
C HIS A 90 16.36 16.68 -18.95
N GLU A 91 15.06 16.47 -18.74
CA GLU A 91 14.27 15.49 -19.52
C GLU A 91 13.08 16.12 -20.28
N SER A 92 13.00 17.47 -20.30
CA SER A 92 12.00 18.27 -21.01
C SER A 92 10.53 18.05 -20.58
N PHE A 93 10.29 17.57 -19.36
CA PHE A 93 8.93 17.45 -18.81
C PHE A 93 8.44 18.80 -18.29
N ARG A 94 7.73 19.59 -19.12
CA ARG A 94 7.22 20.91 -18.71
C ARG A 94 5.78 20.92 -18.21
N HIS A 95 5.07 19.81 -18.32
CA HIS A 95 3.66 19.70 -17.93
C HIS A 95 3.51 18.73 -16.77
N VAL A 96 3.08 19.28 -15.63
CA VAL A 96 2.85 18.55 -14.39
C VAL A 96 1.34 18.57 -14.12
N PHE A 97 0.73 17.39 -14.21
CA PHE A 97 -0.66 17.16 -13.85
C PHE A 97 -0.76 16.79 -12.37
N VAL A 98 -1.84 17.23 -11.71
CA VAL A 98 -1.98 17.09 -10.25
C VAL A 98 -3.35 16.52 -9.88
N GLU A 99 -3.36 15.52 -9.01
CA GLU A 99 -4.55 14.99 -8.35
C GLU A 99 -5.18 16.02 -7.40
N GLY A 100 -6.52 16.06 -7.34
CA GLY A 100 -7.24 16.88 -6.36
C GLY A 100 -7.31 18.38 -6.68
N GLY A 101 -6.64 18.85 -7.74
CA GLY A 101 -6.81 20.18 -8.32
C GLY A 101 -7.56 20.13 -9.65
N TRP A 102 -8.12 21.25 -10.10
CA TRP A 102 -8.75 21.40 -11.42
C TRP A 102 -8.31 22.70 -12.10
N GLY A 103 -7.94 22.63 -13.37
CA GLY A 103 -7.47 23.80 -14.14
C GLY A 103 -6.05 24.23 -13.78
N ASP A 104 -5.70 25.50 -14.00
CA ASP A 104 -4.37 26.01 -13.63
C ASP A 104 -4.27 26.19 -12.11
N VAL A 105 -3.41 25.39 -11.48
CA VAL A 105 -3.15 25.41 -10.04
C VAL A 105 -1.74 25.94 -9.73
N SER A 106 -1.08 26.57 -10.71
CA SER A 106 0.27 27.09 -10.55
C SER A 106 0.33 28.32 -9.64
N LEU A 107 1.49 28.47 -8.98
CA LEU A 107 1.80 29.63 -8.14
C LEU A 107 2.60 30.71 -8.86
N THR A 108 2.76 30.57 -10.17
CA THR A 108 3.55 31.47 -11.02
C THR A 108 3.05 32.92 -10.93
N GLY A 109 1.73 33.11 -10.82
CA GLY A 109 1.10 34.43 -10.66
C GLY A 109 1.57 35.19 -9.42
N LEU A 110 2.02 34.50 -8.36
CA LEU A 110 2.51 35.16 -7.13
C LEU A 110 4.00 35.54 -7.19
N ARG A 111 4.75 35.09 -8.22
CA ARG A 111 6.20 35.28 -8.28
C ARG A 111 6.63 36.75 -8.28
N HIS A 112 5.82 37.63 -8.87
CA HIS A 112 6.10 39.07 -8.97
C HIS A 112 5.95 39.82 -7.64
N LEU A 113 5.30 39.22 -6.64
CA LEU A 113 5.03 39.88 -5.35
C LEU A 113 6.26 39.93 -4.43
N ALA A 114 7.28 39.10 -4.67
CA ALA A 114 8.42 38.97 -3.76
C ALA A 114 9.69 38.45 -4.46
N SER A 115 10.86 38.76 -3.88
CA SER A 115 12.14 38.23 -4.34
C SER A 115 12.21 36.69 -4.21
N GLY A 116 13.08 36.04 -4.99
CA GLY A 116 13.28 34.58 -4.93
C GLY A 116 13.62 34.06 -3.53
N ASP A 117 14.43 34.79 -2.76
CA ASP A 117 14.75 34.44 -1.37
C ASP A 117 13.52 34.47 -0.46
N LYS A 118 12.68 35.50 -0.62
CA LYS A 118 11.46 35.63 0.18
C LYS A 118 10.42 34.58 -0.20
N ARG A 119 10.30 34.26 -1.50
CA ARG A 119 9.45 33.16 -1.99
C ARG A 119 9.89 31.82 -1.39
N ARG A 120 11.20 31.53 -1.36
CA ARG A 120 11.76 30.34 -0.71
C ARG A 120 11.44 30.30 0.78
N GLU A 121 11.65 31.39 1.51
CA GLU A 121 11.36 31.47 2.95
C GLU A 121 9.87 31.17 3.25
N VAL A 122 8.95 31.80 2.50
CA VAL A 122 7.50 31.62 2.70
C VAL A 122 7.03 30.24 2.23
N GLY A 123 7.49 29.80 1.07
CA GLY A 123 7.16 28.48 0.52
C GLY A 123 7.63 27.36 1.44
N GLU A 124 8.83 27.47 2.00
CA GLU A 124 9.40 26.51 2.93
C GLU A 124 8.54 26.38 4.21
N ARG A 125 8.07 27.51 4.75
CA ARG A 125 7.14 27.52 5.87
C ARG A 125 5.82 26.86 5.51
N TYR A 126 5.22 27.19 4.38
CA TYR A 126 3.92 26.64 3.95
C TYR A 126 3.99 25.15 3.61
N LEU A 127 5.10 24.68 3.05
CA LEU A 127 5.37 23.27 2.83
C LEU A 127 5.44 22.50 4.15
N ARG A 128 6.13 23.05 5.17
CA ARG A 128 6.18 22.47 6.52
C ARG A 128 4.82 22.44 7.19
N GLU A 129 4.02 23.49 7.00
CA GLU A 129 2.65 23.56 7.49
C GLU A 129 1.70 22.62 6.72
N GLY A 130 2.08 22.14 5.53
CA GLY A 130 1.26 21.30 4.65
C GLY A 130 0.21 22.10 3.87
N LYS A 131 0.37 23.42 3.77
CA LYS A 131 -0.55 24.31 3.03
C LYS A 131 -0.36 24.17 1.52
N ILE A 132 0.89 24.03 1.10
CA ILE A 132 1.27 23.78 -0.29
C ILE A 132 1.99 22.45 -0.42
N SER A 133 1.91 21.82 -1.58
CA SER A 133 2.62 20.59 -1.97
C SER A 133 3.96 20.90 -2.67
N GLY A 134 4.73 19.86 -3.01
CA GLY A 134 6.08 19.97 -3.58
C GLY A 134 6.08 20.62 -4.96
N GLU A 135 5.11 20.29 -5.79
CA GLU A 135 4.91 20.87 -7.12
C GLU A 135 4.50 22.35 -7.06
N GLU A 136 3.66 22.72 -6.10
CA GLU A 136 3.31 24.12 -5.82
C GLU A 136 4.51 24.88 -5.26
N TYR A 137 5.27 24.27 -4.34
CA TYR A 137 6.51 24.84 -3.81
C TYR A 137 7.52 25.11 -4.93
N LEU A 138 7.73 24.16 -5.85
CA LEU A 138 8.63 24.34 -6.99
C LEU A 138 8.14 25.47 -7.90
N SER A 139 6.84 25.48 -8.19
CA SER A 139 6.18 26.54 -8.98
C SER A 139 6.32 27.92 -8.33
N LEU A 140 6.27 28.04 -7.00
CA LEU A 140 6.43 29.31 -6.31
C LEU A 140 7.89 29.77 -6.23
N THR A 141 8.82 28.85 -5.97
CA THR A 141 10.18 29.19 -5.50
C THR A 141 11.25 29.24 -6.60
N THR A 142 10.94 28.72 -7.78
CA THR A 142 11.81 28.73 -8.95
C THR A 142 11.23 29.60 -10.06
N ASP A 143 12.05 29.90 -11.06
CA ASP A 143 11.62 30.56 -12.30
C ASP A 143 11.59 29.56 -13.48
N LEU A 144 11.47 28.27 -13.17
CA LEU A 144 11.34 27.21 -14.17
C LEU A 144 10.06 27.43 -15.00
N GLU A 145 10.19 27.15 -16.29
CA GLU A 145 9.07 27.10 -17.22
C GLU A 145 8.35 25.77 -17.06
N MET A 146 7.31 25.77 -16.22
CA MET A 146 6.47 24.62 -15.93
C MET A 146 5.00 25.02 -15.92
N ASN A 147 4.14 24.12 -16.39
CA ASN A 147 2.70 24.22 -16.28
C ASN A 147 2.23 23.27 -15.18
N LEU A 148 1.40 23.76 -14.27
CA LEU A 148 0.80 22.97 -13.21
C LEU A 148 -0.72 22.92 -13.44
N TRP A 149 -1.24 21.74 -13.78
CA TRP A 149 -2.62 21.59 -14.21
C TRP A 149 -3.34 20.49 -13.44
N GLY A 150 -4.40 20.85 -12.75
CA GLY A 150 -5.25 19.92 -12.05
C GLY A 150 -6.12 19.10 -12.99
N VAL A 151 -6.17 17.79 -12.80
CA VAL A 151 -6.95 16.83 -13.63
C VAL A 151 -8.21 16.30 -12.96
N GLU A 152 -8.53 16.76 -11.75
CA GLU A 152 -9.70 16.32 -10.99
C GLU A 152 -11.02 16.78 -11.61
N ASP A 153 -12.08 15.99 -11.41
CA ASP A 153 -13.45 16.44 -11.62
C ASP A 153 -14.02 17.03 -10.32
N PRO A 154 -14.37 18.33 -10.29
CA PRO A 154 -14.82 18.97 -9.05
C PRO A 154 -16.14 18.40 -8.50
N GLY A 155 -17.03 17.89 -9.36
CA GLY A 155 -18.30 17.29 -8.96
C GLY A 155 -18.10 15.93 -8.29
N LEU A 156 -17.24 15.08 -8.87
CA LEU A 156 -16.88 13.78 -8.30
C LEU A 156 -16.06 13.95 -7.01
N TYR A 157 -15.13 14.91 -6.97
CA TYR A 157 -14.40 15.28 -5.75
C TYR A 157 -15.36 15.72 -4.65
N ALA A 158 -16.32 16.58 -4.96
CA ALA A 158 -17.32 17.05 -4.00
C ALA A 158 -18.19 15.91 -3.44
N THR A 159 -18.59 14.98 -4.30
CA THR A 159 -19.38 13.80 -3.92
C THR A 159 -18.59 12.90 -2.97
N ASN A 160 -17.34 12.61 -3.31
CA ASN A 160 -16.44 11.83 -2.47
C ASN A 160 -16.17 12.48 -1.12
N MET A 161 -15.91 13.80 -1.11
CA MET A 161 -15.68 14.57 0.10
C MET A 161 -16.91 14.60 1.01
N LYS A 162 -18.11 14.72 0.44
CA LYS A 162 -19.36 14.69 1.20
C LYS A 162 -19.53 13.34 1.93
N ALA A 163 -19.30 12.23 1.24
CA ALA A 163 -19.35 10.90 1.86
C ALA A 163 -18.32 10.75 2.99
N PHE A 164 -17.08 11.19 2.75
CA PHE A 164 -16.02 11.20 3.77
C PHE A 164 -16.39 12.04 5.01
N LEU A 165 -16.88 13.26 4.82
CA LEU A 165 -17.24 14.18 5.92
C LEU A 165 -18.47 13.72 6.70
N GLN A 166 -19.37 12.97 6.07
CA GLN A 166 -20.50 12.34 6.75
C GLN A 166 -20.03 11.15 7.60
N LEU A 167 -19.18 10.28 7.05
CA LEU A 167 -18.75 9.03 7.71
C LEU A 167 -17.71 9.26 8.82
N SER A 168 -16.69 10.10 8.56
CA SER A 168 -15.52 10.30 9.45
C SER A 168 -15.88 10.62 10.91
N PRO A 169 -16.86 11.49 11.22
CA PRO A 169 -17.22 11.79 12.62
C PRO A 169 -17.88 10.61 13.35
N GLU A 170 -18.56 9.71 12.63
CA GLU A 170 -19.32 8.61 13.21
C GLU A 170 -18.52 7.30 13.25
N GLN A 171 -17.43 7.20 12.49
CA GLN A 171 -16.52 6.05 12.49
C GLN A 171 -16.21 5.48 13.89
N PRO A 172 -15.84 6.26 14.92
CA PRO A 172 -15.55 5.71 16.24
C PRO A 172 -16.74 4.96 16.87
N ARG A 173 -17.97 5.46 16.69
CA ARG A 173 -19.19 4.81 17.19
C ARG A 173 -19.54 3.57 16.39
N LEU A 174 -19.37 3.63 15.07
CA LEU A 174 -19.63 2.50 14.19
C LEU A 174 -18.63 1.36 14.44
N GLU A 175 -17.36 1.68 14.64
CA GLU A 175 -16.32 0.70 15.00
C GLU A 175 -16.55 0.10 16.39
N GLU A 176 -17.01 0.89 17.36
CA GLU A 176 -17.44 0.36 18.67
C GLU A 176 -18.57 -0.66 18.50
N GLU A 177 -19.60 -0.34 17.71
CA GLU A 177 -20.70 -1.25 17.44
C GLU A 177 -20.26 -2.53 16.72
N ILE A 178 -19.43 -2.40 15.69
CA ILE A 178 -18.88 -3.57 14.98
C ILE A 178 -18.04 -4.44 15.92
N SER A 179 -17.28 -3.83 16.84
CA SER A 179 -16.54 -4.55 17.87
C SER A 179 -17.47 -5.30 18.84
N ARG A 180 -18.61 -4.70 19.23
CA ARG A 180 -19.66 -5.37 20.01
C ARG A 180 -20.24 -6.57 19.26
N ILE A 181 -20.59 -6.41 17.98
CA ILE A 181 -21.09 -7.49 17.11
C ILE A 181 -20.05 -8.62 17.01
N LYS A 182 -18.79 -8.31 16.69
CA LYS A 182 -17.70 -9.30 16.61
C LYS A 182 -17.51 -10.05 17.93
N SER A 183 -17.58 -9.35 19.06
CA SER A 183 -17.50 -9.98 20.38
C SER A 183 -18.69 -10.90 20.65
N GLY A 184 -19.89 -10.50 20.20
CA GLY A 184 -21.10 -11.33 20.23
C GLY A 184 -20.94 -12.59 19.40
N LEU A 185 -20.44 -12.48 18.17
CA LEU A 185 -20.17 -13.62 17.28
C LEU A 185 -19.18 -14.60 17.93
N VAL A 186 -18.10 -14.13 18.57
CA VAL A 186 -17.15 -15.04 19.26
C VAL A 186 -17.85 -15.87 20.33
N ARG A 187 -18.71 -15.23 21.14
CA ARG A 187 -19.45 -15.91 22.20
C ARG A 187 -20.48 -16.88 21.64
N LEU A 188 -21.19 -16.52 20.57
CA LEU A 188 -22.11 -17.44 19.90
C LEU A 188 -21.37 -18.62 19.26
N GLY A 189 -20.18 -18.34 18.72
CA GLY A 189 -19.31 -19.35 18.12
C GLY A 189 -18.89 -20.42 19.11
N SER A 190 -18.71 -20.12 20.41
CA SER A 190 -18.28 -21.14 21.38
C SER A 190 -19.29 -22.26 21.60
N ASP A 191 -20.56 -22.03 21.27
CA ASP A 191 -21.63 -23.02 21.45
C ASP A 191 -21.89 -23.85 20.18
N ILE A 192 -21.43 -23.37 19.02
CA ILE A 192 -21.71 -23.94 17.69
C ILE A 192 -20.45 -24.54 17.05
N LEU A 193 -19.28 -23.99 17.41
CA LEU A 193 -18.00 -24.33 16.84
C LEU A 193 -17.18 -25.23 17.76
N THR A 194 -16.46 -26.17 17.17
CA THR A 194 -15.43 -26.95 17.86
C THR A 194 -14.23 -26.08 18.22
N GLU A 195 -13.33 -26.61 19.06
CA GLU A 195 -12.07 -25.94 19.38
C GLU A 195 -11.24 -25.65 18.12
N THR A 196 -11.14 -26.62 17.20
CA THR A 196 -10.45 -26.46 15.91
C THR A 196 -11.06 -25.35 15.07
N GLN A 197 -12.39 -25.34 14.92
CA GLN A 197 -13.12 -24.32 14.17
C GLN A 197 -12.95 -22.93 14.79
N THR A 198 -12.98 -22.83 16.12
CA THR A 198 -12.73 -21.58 16.85
C THR A 198 -11.30 -21.09 16.63
N ARG A 199 -10.32 -22.00 16.64
CA ARG A 199 -8.90 -21.68 16.39
C ARG A 199 -8.69 -21.15 14.97
N ILE A 200 -9.37 -21.75 13.98
CA ILE A 200 -9.35 -21.32 12.58
C ILE A 200 -9.81 -19.85 12.44
N LEU A 201 -10.91 -19.46 13.10
CA LEU A 201 -11.38 -18.06 13.11
C LEU A 201 -10.43 -17.12 13.85
N SER A 202 -9.82 -17.57 14.96
CA SER A 202 -8.84 -16.78 15.71
C SER A 202 -7.60 -16.48 14.87
N MET A 203 -7.07 -17.48 14.16
CA MET A 203 -5.90 -17.33 13.28
C MET A 203 -6.15 -16.30 12.19
N ARG A 204 -7.30 -16.36 11.51
CA ARG A 204 -7.68 -15.36 10.51
C ARG A 204 -7.72 -13.96 11.12
N ARG A 205 -8.36 -13.80 12.28
CA ARG A 205 -8.44 -12.50 12.96
C ARG A 205 -7.08 -11.96 13.38
N GLU A 206 -6.21 -12.81 13.94
CA GLU A 206 -4.85 -12.44 14.34
C GLU A 206 -4.07 -11.92 13.13
N TYR A 207 -4.18 -12.58 11.99
CA TYR A 207 -3.59 -12.14 10.72
C TYR A 207 -4.21 -10.81 10.22
N GLU A 208 -5.54 -10.72 10.10
CA GLU A 208 -6.23 -9.52 9.60
C GLU A 208 -5.99 -8.29 10.48
N SER A 209 -5.89 -8.47 11.80
CA SER A 209 -5.62 -7.40 12.76
C SER A 209 -4.13 -7.06 12.91
N LYS A 210 -3.26 -7.65 12.09
CA LYS A 210 -1.79 -7.49 12.13
C LYS A 210 -1.16 -7.84 13.48
N LYS A 211 -1.84 -8.67 14.29
CA LYS A 211 -1.35 -9.18 15.58
C LYS A 211 -0.52 -10.47 15.43
N GLY A 212 -0.79 -11.24 14.37
CA GLY A 212 -0.02 -12.43 13.97
C GLY A 212 0.82 -12.16 12.71
N SER A 213 1.76 -13.06 12.40
CA SER A 213 2.55 -12.97 11.18
C SER A 213 1.86 -13.67 10.00
N LEU A 214 2.11 -13.19 8.77
CA LEU A 214 1.71 -13.89 7.54
C LEU A 214 2.20 -15.33 7.55
N LEU A 215 3.45 -15.53 7.98
CA LEU A 215 4.06 -16.85 8.01
C LEU A 215 3.35 -17.82 8.95
N ASP A 216 2.98 -17.38 10.15
CA ASP A 216 2.24 -18.23 11.11
C ASP A 216 0.87 -18.61 10.56
N TYR A 217 0.22 -17.69 9.84
CA TYR A 217 -1.07 -17.96 9.22
C TYR A 217 -0.96 -18.95 8.07
N VAL A 218 0.01 -18.76 7.16
CA VAL A 218 0.27 -19.70 6.06
C VAL A 218 0.63 -21.09 6.61
N LYS A 219 1.49 -21.18 7.63
CA LYS A 219 1.82 -22.45 8.30
C LYS A 219 0.57 -23.14 8.84
N PHE A 220 -0.29 -22.37 9.49
CA PHE A 220 -1.55 -22.89 10.05
C PHE A 220 -2.48 -23.42 8.95
N LEU A 221 -2.71 -22.66 7.88
CA LEU A 221 -3.57 -23.08 6.77
C LEU A 221 -3.03 -24.33 6.08
N MET A 222 -1.76 -24.30 5.68
CA MET A 222 -1.11 -25.42 4.98
C MET A 222 -1.07 -26.69 5.83
N GLY A 223 -0.98 -26.57 7.16
CA GLY A 223 -1.09 -27.71 8.08
C GLY A 223 -2.47 -28.39 8.09
N HIS A 224 -3.53 -27.68 7.67
CA HIS A 224 -4.89 -28.24 7.51
C HIS A 224 -5.17 -28.72 6.07
N LEU A 225 -4.24 -28.49 5.13
CA LEU A 225 -4.37 -28.75 3.69
C LEU A 225 -3.34 -29.78 3.20
N SER A 226 -2.82 -30.64 4.07
CA SER A 226 -1.65 -31.49 3.83
C SER A 226 -1.69 -32.36 2.56
N ASP A 227 -2.88 -32.67 2.01
CA ASP A 227 -3.05 -33.49 0.80
C ASP A 227 -3.22 -32.67 -0.51
N VAL A 228 -3.28 -31.33 -0.44
CA VAL A 228 -3.49 -30.44 -1.59
C VAL A 228 -2.38 -29.40 -1.77
N SER A 229 -1.21 -29.62 -1.16
CA SER A 229 -0.07 -28.69 -1.22
C SER A 229 0.37 -28.31 -2.65
N GLY A 230 0.21 -29.21 -3.62
CA GLY A 230 0.49 -28.92 -5.03
C GLY A 230 -0.44 -27.87 -5.68
N GLN A 231 -1.56 -27.52 -5.04
CA GLN A 231 -2.48 -26.47 -5.50
C GLN A 231 -2.03 -25.06 -5.10
N TYR A 232 -1.09 -24.95 -4.14
CA TYR A 232 -0.67 -23.69 -3.53
C TYR A 232 0.85 -23.48 -3.63
N PRO A 233 1.41 -23.45 -4.86
CA PRO A 233 2.86 -23.43 -5.06
C PRO A 233 3.54 -22.20 -4.45
N ASN A 234 2.94 -21.01 -4.51
CA ASN A 234 3.54 -19.80 -3.93
C ASN A 234 3.51 -19.85 -2.39
N LEU A 235 2.44 -20.38 -1.77
CA LEU A 235 2.42 -20.61 -0.31
C LEU A 235 3.45 -21.66 0.12
N THR A 236 3.61 -22.74 -0.65
CA THR A 236 4.63 -23.76 -0.40
C THR A 236 6.04 -23.16 -0.50
N SER A 237 6.33 -22.39 -1.55
CA SER A 237 7.62 -21.73 -1.71
C SER A 237 7.88 -20.71 -0.60
N LEU A 238 6.87 -19.97 -0.14
CA LEU A 238 6.99 -19.06 1.01
C LEU A 238 7.34 -19.81 2.30
N LEU A 239 6.71 -20.95 2.56
CA LEU A 239 7.04 -21.79 3.71
C LEU A 239 8.45 -22.36 3.62
N GLY A 240 8.87 -22.84 2.45
CA GLY A 240 10.24 -23.31 2.21
C GLY A 240 11.27 -22.22 2.45
N PHE A 241 11.03 -21.03 1.91
CA PHE A 241 11.86 -19.85 2.11
C PHE A 241 11.94 -19.40 3.56
N ALA A 242 10.86 -19.51 4.33
CA ALA A 242 10.86 -19.08 5.72
C ALA A 242 11.45 -20.13 6.69
N GLY A 243 12.03 -21.22 6.17
CA GLY A 243 12.52 -22.35 6.98
C GLY A 243 11.40 -23.14 7.64
N GLY A 244 10.16 -23.05 7.13
CA GLY A 244 8.93 -23.59 7.72
C GLY A 244 8.80 -25.12 7.75
N SER A 245 9.81 -25.86 7.32
CA SER A 245 9.80 -27.34 7.25
C SER A 245 11.13 -27.97 7.69
N ASP A 246 11.89 -27.32 8.56
CA ASP A 246 13.27 -27.72 8.93
C ASP A 246 14.22 -27.83 7.72
N VAL A 247 13.91 -27.11 6.63
CA VAL A 247 14.70 -27.11 5.37
C VAL A 247 16.13 -26.64 5.63
N TYR A 248 16.28 -25.61 6.46
CA TYR A 248 17.57 -25.11 6.94
C TYR A 248 17.39 -24.38 8.28
N ASP A 249 18.46 -24.29 9.06
CA ASP A 249 18.53 -23.56 10.32
C ASP A 249 19.18 -22.18 10.09
N ALA A 250 18.41 -21.11 10.28
CA ALA A 250 18.88 -19.74 10.02
C ALA A 250 20.08 -19.31 10.90
N GLU A 251 20.20 -19.83 12.13
CA GLU A 251 21.39 -19.57 12.96
C GLU A 251 22.61 -20.27 12.35
N LYS A 252 22.44 -21.50 11.88
CA LYS A 252 23.51 -22.26 11.21
C LYS A 252 23.89 -21.64 9.87
N VAL A 253 22.96 -21.14 9.07
CA VAL A 253 23.26 -20.45 7.80
C VAL A 253 24.27 -19.33 8.02
N SER A 254 24.07 -18.49 9.04
CA SER A 254 25.00 -17.40 9.33
C SER A 254 26.37 -17.89 9.78
N LEU A 255 26.44 -19.01 10.52
CA LEU A 255 27.69 -19.60 10.99
C LEU A 255 28.45 -20.30 9.86
N GLU A 256 27.73 -21.01 8.98
CA GLU A 256 28.26 -21.70 7.81
C GLU A 256 28.78 -20.70 6.79
N LYS A 257 28.05 -19.62 6.50
CA LYS A 257 28.50 -18.51 5.63
C LYS A 257 29.81 -17.91 6.12
N GLN A 258 29.92 -17.60 7.42
CA GLN A 258 31.18 -17.09 8.02
C GLN A 258 32.31 -18.11 7.96
N SER A 259 32.00 -19.39 8.18
CA SER A 259 32.99 -20.47 8.14
C SER A 259 33.51 -20.71 6.73
N ALA A 260 32.63 -20.65 5.72
CA ALA A 260 32.95 -20.73 4.30
C ALA A 260 33.89 -19.59 3.87
N VAL A 261 33.55 -18.33 4.20
CA VAL A 261 34.41 -17.17 3.90
C VAL A 261 35.78 -17.30 4.58
N ARG A 262 35.81 -17.70 5.86
CA ARG A 262 37.08 -17.90 6.61
C ARG A 262 37.92 -19.04 6.05
N PHE A 263 37.29 -20.10 5.55
CA PHE A 263 37.98 -21.19 4.89
C PHE A 263 38.60 -20.70 3.58
N LEU A 264 37.81 -20.05 2.72
CA LEU A 264 38.28 -19.55 1.42
C LEU A 264 39.37 -18.48 1.54
N SER A 265 39.37 -17.67 2.60
CA SER A 265 40.43 -16.67 2.82
C SER A 265 41.83 -17.27 3.00
N ARG A 266 41.95 -18.59 3.19
CA ARG A 266 43.23 -19.31 3.27
C ARG A 266 43.75 -19.77 1.90
N TRP A 267 42.87 -19.82 0.91
CA TRP A 267 43.13 -20.41 -0.40
C TRP A 267 43.08 -19.38 -1.53
N LEU A 268 42.20 -18.38 -1.41
CA LEU A 268 42.06 -17.31 -2.38
C LEU A 268 43.13 -16.23 -2.20
N THR A 269 43.53 -15.62 -3.31
CA THR A 269 44.33 -14.39 -3.29
C THR A 269 43.50 -13.23 -2.75
N LYS A 270 44.19 -12.18 -2.29
CA LYS A 270 43.52 -10.97 -1.78
C LYS A 270 42.53 -10.36 -2.80
N PRO A 271 42.86 -10.21 -4.10
CA PRO A 271 41.90 -9.71 -5.09
C PRO A 271 40.68 -10.63 -5.30
N GLU A 272 40.87 -11.95 -5.30
CA GLU A 272 39.77 -12.91 -5.44
C GLU A 272 38.82 -12.88 -4.25
N LEU A 273 39.37 -12.78 -3.02
CA LEU A 273 38.57 -12.65 -1.82
C LEU A 273 37.82 -11.31 -1.78
N GLU A 274 38.47 -10.20 -2.16
CA GLU A 274 37.82 -8.90 -2.27
C GLU A 274 36.68 -8.91 -3.29
N ALA A 275 36.87 -9.54 -4.46
CA ALA A 275 35.83 -9.71 -5.47
C ALA A 275 34.62 -10.50 -4.95
N LEU A 276 34.85 -11.59 -4.21
CA LEU A 276 33.78 -12.37 -3.59
C LEU A 276 33.00 -11.57 -2.54
N LEU A 277 33.69 -10.82 -1.68
CA LEU A 277 33.06 -10.03 -0.62
C LEU A 277 32.29 -8.81 -1.15
N LEU A 278 32.66 -8.29 -2.33
CA LEU A 278 31.90 -7.22 -2.99
C LEU A 278 30.49 -7.67 -3.39
N LEU A 279 30.27 -8.98 -3.59
CA LEU A 279 28.95 -9.55 -3.87
C LEU A 279 28.07 -9.65 -2.60
N ASP A 280 28.66 -9.76 -1.40
CA ASP A 280 27.98 -9.93 -0.09
C ASP A 280 27.32 -8.64 0.45
N GLY A 281 27.32 -7.56 -0.34
CA GLY A 281 27.10 -6.20 0.14
C GLY A 281 25.77 -5.54 -0.22
N GLN A 282 24.87 -6.20 -0.95
CA GLN A 282 23.69 -5.52 -1.50
C GLN A 282 22.42 -6.35 -1.31
N GLY A 283 21.45 -5.78 -0.57
CA GLY A 283 20.36 -6.49 0.09
C GLY A 283 19.20 -6.99 -0.80
N SER A 284 19.42 -7.32 -2.07
CA SER A 284 18.41 -7.99 -2.90
C SER A 284 18.55 -9.51 -2.87
N MET A 285 17.45 -10.23 -3.12
CA MET A 285 17.47 -11.70 -3.21
C MET A 285 18.33 -12.17 -4.37
N GLU A 286 18.30 -11.47 -5.51
CA GLU A 286 19.10 -11.79 -6.70
C GLU A 286 20.61 -11.71 -6.40
N GLN A 287 21.02 -10.69 -5.64
CA GLN A 287 22.42 -10.52 -5.28
C GLN A 287 22.87 -11.55 -4.23
N GLU A 288 22.02 -11.84 -3.24
CA GLU A 288 22.30 -12.92 -2.28
C GLU A 288 22.42 -14.27 -3.01
N ILE A 289 21.58 -14.55 -4.01
CA ILE A 289 21.69 -15.74 -4.87
C ILE A 289 23.06 -15.77 -5.57
N VAL A 290 23.46 -14.67 -6.21
CA VAL A 290 24.75 -14.58 -6.93
C VAL A 290 25.92 -14.81 -5.98
N PHE A 291 25.90 -14.17 -4.81
CA PHE A 291 26.93 -14.34 -3.79
C PHE A 291 27.00 -15.80 -3.30
N LEU A 292 25.87 -16.41 -2.97
CA LEU A 292 25.83 -17.78 -2.48
C LEU A 292 26.24 -18.79 -3.55
N ASP A 293 25.89 -18.56 -4.81
CA ASP A 293 26.33 -19.38 -5.94
C ASP A 293 27.86 -19.35 -6.10
N GLU A 294 28.46 -18.15 -6.07
CA GLU A 294 29.91 -17.99 -6.17
C GLU A 294 30.63 -18.58 -4.94
N LEU A 295 30.12 -18.30 -3.73
CA LEU A 295 30.70 -18.79 -2.48
C LEU A 295 30.71 -20.33 -2.45
N LEU A 296 29.57 -20.97 -2.74
CA LEU A 296 29.45 -22.43 -2.77
C LEU A 296 30.24 -23.04 -3.94
N GLY A 297 30.30 -22.37 -5.09
CA GLY A 297 31.14 -22.75 -6.22
C GLY A 297 32.62 -22.83 -5.83
N LYS A 298 33.12 -21.80 -5.16
CA LYS A 298 34.50 -21.76 -4.63
C LYS A 298 34.74 -22.82 -3.55
N ILE A 299 33.79 -23.05 -2.65
CA ILE A 299 33.91 -24.15 -1.67
C ILE A 299 34.06 -25.51 -2.38
N ASN A 300 33.28 -25.74 -3.44
CA ASN A 300 33.35 -26.98 -4.21
C ASN A 300 34.68 -27.14 -4.97
N GLU A 301 35.24 -26.07 -5.53
CA GLU A 301 36.59 -26.06 -6.14
C GLU A 301 37.68 -26.56 -5.15
N TYR A 302 37.52 -26.26 -3.85
CA TYR A 302 38.44 -26.66 -2.78
C TYR A 302 37.90 -27.80 -1.90
N SER A 303 36.94 -28.59 -2.39
CA SER A 303 36.28 -29.68 -1.64
C SER A 303 37.24 -30.74 -1.06
N MET A 304 38.41 -30.93 -1.67
CA MET A 304 39.46 -31.87 -1.23
C MET A 304 40.47 -31.27 -0.25
N SER A 305 40.39 -29.97 0.05
CA SER A 305 41.33 -29.27 0.92
C SER A 305 41.07 -29.55 2.41
N PRO A 306 42.09 -29.58 3.28
CA PRO A 306 41.89 -29.78 4.71
C PRO A 306 41.02 -28.69 5.36
N GLY A 307 40.00 -29.10 6.11
CA GLY A 307 39.16 -28.20 6.91
C GLY A 307 38.00 -27.55 6.16
N VAL A 308 37.51 -28.16 5.07
CA VAL A 308 36.28 -27.73 4.38
C VAL A 308 35.12 -27.68 5.38
N PRO A 309 34.38 -26.55 5.46
CA PRO A 309 33.24 -26.44 6.35
C PRO A 309 32.04 -27.24 5.83
N ASN A 310 31.18 -27.70 6.75
CA ASN A 310 29.83 -28.13 6.37
C ASN A 310 29.03 -26.90 5.92
N VAL A 311 28.34 -27.02 4.79
CA VAL A 311 27.54 -25.96 4.15
C VAL A 311 26.11 -26.41 3.83
N ASP A 312 25.62 -27.47 4.48
CA ASP A 312 24.32 -28.08 4.18
C ASP A 312 23.16 -27.07 4.36
N ASN A 313 23.18 -26.28 5.44
CA ASN A 313 22.14 -25.26 5.66
C ASN A 313 22.28 -24.10 4.67
N LEU A 314 23.51 -23.75 4.31
CA LEU A 314 23.80 -22.69 3.35
C LEU A 314 23.34 -23.06 1.92
N GLU A 315 23.52 -24.33 1.51
CA GLU A 315 23.01 -24.85 0.24
C GLU A 315 21.48 -24.87 0.22
N ASN A 316 20.87 -25.36 1.29
CA ASN A 316 19.41 -25.38 1.43
C ASN A 316 18.82 -23.97 1.43
N TYR A 317 19.46 -23.00 2.11
CA TYR A 317 19.07 -21.60 2.09
C TYR A 317 19.18 -20.99 0.69
N ARG A 318 20.28 -21.25 -0.03
CA ARG A 318 20.45 -20.79 -1.42
C ARG A 318 19.33 -21.32 -2.33
N ASN A 319 18.98 -22.60 -2.20
CA ASN A 319 17.88 -23.19 -2.96
C ASN A 319 16.53 -22.56 -2.60
N ALA A 320 16.28 -22.33 -1.32
CA ALA A 320 15.06 -21.70 -0.83
C ALA A 320 14.91 -20.24 -1.33
N ILE A 321 15.98 -19.44 -1.35
CA ILE A 321 15.94 -18.09 -1.94
C ILE A 321 15.68 -18.15 -3.45
N LYS A 322 16.29 -19.10 -4.18
CA LYS A 322 16.06 -19.27 -5.63
C LYS A 322 14.63 -19.65 -5.97
N GLU A 323 13.98 -20.40 -5.09
CA GLU A 323 12.57 -20.72 -5.24
C GLU A 323 11.70 -19.50 -4.90
N ALA A 324 12.03 -18.81 -3.80
CA ALA A 324 11.38 -17.58 -3.38
C ALA A 324 11.41 -16.48 -4.45
N SER A 325 12.55 -16.31 -5.14
CA SER A 325 12.70 -15.28 -6.17
C SER A 325 11.85 -15.53 -7.42
N ARG A 326 11.30 -16.73 -7.57
CA ARG A 326 10.36 -17.09 -8.64
C ARG A 326 8.89 -16.96 -8.22
N MET A 327 8.62 -16.64 -6.95
CA MET A 327 7.25 -16.51 -6.46
C MET A 327 6.55 -15.34 -7.15
N ASP A 328 5.35 -15.61 -7.65
CA ASP A 328 4.45 -14.58 -8.13
C ASP A 328 3.73 -13.97 -6.93
N THR A 329 4.24 -12.83 -6.47
CA THR A 329 3.69 -12.14 -5.29
C THR A 329 2.24 -11.68 -5.48
N GLY A 330 1.76 -11.50 -6.73
CA GLY A 330 0.35 -11.23 -7.00
C GLY A 330 -0.50 -12.46 -6.71
N LYS A 331 -0.08 -13.60 -7.24
CA LYS A 331 -0.77 -14.89 -7.01
C LYS A 331 -0.63 -15.42 -5.58
N LEU A 332 0.40 -15.02 -4.84
CA LEU A 332 0.60 -15.43 -3.45
C LEU A 332 -0.62 -15.10 -2.57
N PHE A 333 -1.19 -13.90 -2.72
CA PHE A 333 -2.35 -13.50 -1.93
C PHE A 333 -3.66 -14.11 -2.44
N GLU A 334 -3.78 -14.36 -3.75
CA GLU A 334 -4.88 -15.15 -4.31
C GLU A 334 -4.87 -16.58 -3.72
N GLU A 335 -3.70 -17.23 -3.70
CA GLU A 335 -3.53 -18.54 -3.08
C GLU A 335 -3.83 -18.52 -1.59
N LEU A 336 -3.44 -17.46 -0.87
CA LEU A 336 -3.73 -17.33 0.56
C LEU A 336 -5.24 -17.32 0.84
N GLU A 337 -6.01 -16.55 0.08
CA GLU A 337 -7.47 -16.50 0.25
C GLU A 337 -8.14 -17.81 -0.17
N MET A 338 -7.70 -18.44 -1.27
CA MET A 338 -8.19 -19.76 -1.70
C MET A 338 -7.90 -20.83 -0.64
N ALA A 339 -6.68 -20.89 -0.12
CA ALA A 339 -6.30 -21.83 0.93
C ALA A 339 -7.11 -21.60 2.21
N ALA A 340 -7.35 -20.33 2.57
CA ALA A 340 -8.21 -20.00 3.70
C ALA A 340 -9.62 -20.53 3.46
N GLU A 341 -10.23 -20.26 2.31
CA GLU A 341 -11.56 -20.75 1.93
C GLU A 341 -11.66 -22.28 1.97
N ASP A 342 -10.69 -23.00 1.39
CA ASP A 342 -10.65 -24.46 1.41
C ASP A 342 -10.59 -25.02 2.83
N VAL A 343 -9.75 -24.45 3.71
CA VAL A 343 -9.72 -24.84 5.13
C VAL A 343 -11.07 -24.61 5.79
N PHE A 344 -11.73 -23.47 5.54
CA PHE A 344 -13.05 -23.21 6.12
C PHE A 344 -14.10 -24.20 5.61
N MET A 345 -14.15 -24.45 4.30
CA MET A 345 -15.12 -25.35 3.69
C MET A 345 -14.93 -26.79 4.16
N ALA A 346 -13.70 -27.26 4.30
CA ALA A 346 -13.39 -28.57 4.84
C ALA A 346 -13.78 -28.71 6.32
N GLN A 347 -13.63 -27.64 7.10
CA GLN A 347 -13.81 -27.67 8.56
C GLN A 347 -15.21 -27.27 9.01
N MET A 348 -16.05 -26.72 8.14
CA MET A 348 -17.42 -26.27 8.44
C MET A 348 -18.45 -27.05 7.59
N PRO A 349 -18.72 -28.33 7.90
CA PRO A 349 -19.52 -29.20 7.03
C PRO A 349 -21.04 -28.90 7.06
N THR A 350 -21.56 -28.21 8.08
CA THR A 350 -23.00 -27.96 8.21
C THR A 350 -23.40 -26.61 7.61
N VAL A 351 -24.61 -26.53 7.05
CA VAL A 351 -25.19 -25.26 6.55
C VAL A 351 -25.21 -24.20 7.65
N GLN A 352 -25.47 -24.58 8.90
CA GLN A 352 -25.42 -23.69 10.06
C GLN A 352 -24.02 -23.09 10.28
N GLN A 353 -22.97 -23.92 10.28
CA GLN A 353 -21.59 -23.44 10.42
C GLN A 353 -21.14 -22.58 9.24
N GLN A 354 -21.49 -22.97 8.01
CA GLN A 354 -21.17 -22.19 6.81
C GLN A 354 -21.86 -20.82 6.82
N THR A 355 -23.13 -20.77 7.22
CA THR A 355 -23.88 -19.51 7.32
C THR A 355 -23.27 -18.62 8.41
N PHE A 356 -22.97 -19.18 9.58
CA PHE A 356 -22.27 -18.46 10.64
C PHE A 356 -20.91 -17.91 10.18
N PHE A 357 -20.16 -18.70 9.42
CA PHE A 357 -18.86 -18.31 8.88
C PHE A 357 -18.97 -17.15 7.88
N LYS A 358 -19.94 -17.21 6.95
CA LYS A 358 -20.21 -16.12 6.00
C LYS A 358 -20.56 -14.82 6.71
N ILE A 359 -21.36 -14.88 7.78
CA ILE A 359 -21.68 -13.71 8.61
C ILE A 359 -20.40 -13.16 9.27
N PHE A 360 -19.57 -14.04 9.83
CA PHE A 360 -18.31 -13.65 10.45
C PHE A 360 -17.38 -12.91 9.47
N GLN A 361 -17.20 -13.43 8.25
CA GLN A 361 -16.43 -12.76 7.19
C GLN A 361 -17.08 -11.44 6.79
N GLY A 362 -18.40 -11.45 6.57
CA GLY A 362 -19.15 -10.27 6.18
C GLY A 362 -19.03 -9.13 7.19
N VAL A 363 -19.01 -9.42 8.50
CA VAL A 363 -18.78 -8.42 9.55
C VAL A 363 -17.35 -7.87 9.50
N SER A 364 -16.33 -8.69 9.20
CA SER A 364 -14.97 -8.20 8.96
C SER A 364 -14.89 -7.28 7.73
N THR A 365 -15.56 -7.64 6.63
CA THR A 365 -15.63 -6.80 5.43
C THR A 365 -16.39 -5.50 5.68
N LEU A 366 -17.48 -5.54 6.44
CA LEU A 366 -18.23 -4.36 6.85
C LEU A 366 -17.37 -3.41 7.72
N GLU A 367 -16.55 -3.95 8.62
CA GLU A 367 -15.57 -3.15 9.37
C GLU A 367 -14.61 -2.43 8.43
N LYS A 368 -14.03 -3.16 7.46
CA LYS A 368 -13.12 -2.56 6.48
C LYS A 368 -13.81 -1.48 5.65
N LEU A 369 -15.06 -1.70 5.25
CA LEU A 369 -15.87 -0.72 4.51
C LEU A 369 -16.04 0.57 5.33
N ILE A 370 -16.50 0.46 6.58
CA ILE A 370 -16.76 1.62 7.46
C ILE A 370 -15.46 2.35 7.83
N SER A 371 -14.37 1.61 8.08
CA SER A 371 -13.06 2.20 8.35
C SER A 371 -12.35 2.74 7.10
N LEU A 372 -12.95 2.64 5.91
CA LEU A 372 -12.35 3.03 4.63
C LEU A 372 -11.01 2.31 4.35
N ARG A 373 -10.94 1.00 4.65
CA ARG A 373 -9.75 0.14 4.49
C ARG A 373 -9.91 -1.01 3.49
N LEU A 374 -11.02 -1.11 2.78
CA LEU A 374 -11.17 -2.07 1.69
C LEU A 374 -10.15 -1.79 0.57
N THR A 375 -9.60 -2.87 0.01
CA THR A 375 -8.90 -2.82 -1.27
C THR A 375 -9.91 -2.76 -2.43
N GLU A 376 -9.43 -2.46 -3.64
CA GLU A 376 -10.30 -2.47 -4.82
C GLU A 376 -10.90 -3.86 -5.09
N ASP A 377 -10.11 -4.92 -4.94
CA ASP A 377 -10.56 -6.30 -5.15
C ASP A 377 -11.63 -6.71 -4.13
N GLU A 378 -11.56 -6.20 -2.89
CA GLU A 378 -12.60 -6.42 -1.88
C GLU A 378 -13.86 -5.59 -2.15
N PHE A 379 -13.72 -4.39 -2.72
CA PHE A 379 -14.85 -3.49 -2.98
C PHE A 379 -15.63 -3.86 -4.25
N LEU A 380 -14.95 -4.31 -5.30
CA LEU A 380 -15.54 -4.63 -6.60
C LEU A 380 -16.75 -5.56 -6.55
N PRO A 381 -16.73 -6.66 -5.76
CA PRO A 381 -17.91 -7.50 -5.57
C PRO A 381 -19.07 -6.76 -4.89
N LEU A 382 -18.79 -5.96 -3.86
CA LEU A 382 -19.80 -5.20 -3.11
C LEU A 382 -20.50 -4.17 -4.01
N ALA A 383 -19.75 -3.53 -4.90
CA ALA A 383 -20.27 -2.51 -5.81
C ALA A 383 -21.28 -3.03 -6.84
N LYS A 384 -21.32 -4.35 -7.09
CA LYS A 384 -22.26 -4.97 -8.05
C LYS A 384 -23.62 -5.28 -7.43
N GLU A 385 -23.68 -5.37 -6.10
CA GLU A 385 -24.89 -5.71 -5.36
C GLU A 385 -25.63 -4.46 -4.93
N LYS A 386 -26.97 -4.50 -5.00
CA LYS A 386 -27.80 -3.41 -4.43
C LYS A 386 -27.76 -3.40 -2.91
N GLU A 387 -27.68 -4.58 -2.33
CA GLU A 387 -27.61 -4.81 -0.89
C GLU A 387 -26.37 -5.68 -0.63
N PRO A 388 -25.17 -5.07 -0.47
CA PRO A 388 -23.92 -5.81 -0.34
C PRO A 388 -23.83 -6.65 0.95
N PHE A 389 -24.71 -6.39 1.91
CA PHE A 389 -24.78 -7.11 3.17
C PHE A 389 -26.24 -7.43 3.52
N SER A 390 -26.55 -8.72 3.67
CA SER A 390 -27.86 -9.20 4.12
C SER A 390 -28.06 -9.03 5.64
N LEU A 391 -27.93 -7.80 6.15
CA LEU A 391 -27.92 -7.51 7.59
C LEU A 391 -29.16 -8.07 8.32
N ARG A 392 -30.32 -8.02 7.68
CA ARG A 392 -31.57 -8.58 8.20
C ARG A 392 -31.49 -10.11 8.34
N GLU A 393 -31.07 -10.80 7.29
CA GLU A 393 -30.93 -12.26 7.28
C GLU A 393 -29.89 -12.73 8.31
N TRP A 394 -28.79 -11.97 8.46
CA TRP A 394 -27.79 -12.23 9.49
C TRP A 394 -28.39 -12.13 10.88
N ASN A 395 -29.16 -11.08 11.15
CA ASN A 395 -29.82 -10.90 12.45
C ASN A 395 -30.84 -12.01 12.74
N GLU A 396 -31.65 -12.39 11.75
CA GLU A 396 -32.63 -13.47 11.86
C GLU A 396 -31.94 -14.83 12.14
N PHE A 397 -30.87 -15.15 11.40
CA PHE A 397 -30.09 -16.36 11.61
C PHE A 397 -29.46 -16.42 13.01
N LEU A 398 -28.76 -15.35 13.44
CA LEU A 398 -28.10 -15.31 14.75
C LEU A 398 -29.11 -15.39 15.90
N SER A 399 -30.29 -14.78 15.76
CA SER A 399 -31.37 -14.87 16.75
C SER A 399 -31.93 -16.29 16.87
N GLY A 400 -31.98 -17.03 15.76
CA GLY A 400 -32.39 -18.44 15.75
C GLY A 400 -31.44 -19.36 16.51
N LEU A 401 -30.16 -19.01 16.61
CA LEU A 401 -29.15 -19.81 17.31
C LEU A 401 -29.28 -19.75 18.83
N THR A 402 -29.90 -18.71 19.38
CA THR A 402 -29.97 -18.49 20.84
C THR A 402 -31.29 -18.93 21.47
N ASN A 403 -32.18 -19.62 20.73
CA ASN A 403 -33.55 -19.95 21.18
C ASN A 403 -34.33 -18.74 21.73
N GLY A 404 -34.15 -17.55 21.13
CA GLY A 404 -34.77 -16.31 21.61
C GLY A 404 -34.17 -15.76 22.90
N GLY A 405 -33.08 -16.36 23.41
CA GLY A 405 -32.26 -15.78 24.46
C GLY A 405 -31.67 -14.48 23.96
N ILE A 406 -32.09 -13.37 24.57
CA ILE A 406 -31.64 -12.01 24.24
C ILE A 406 -30.12 -11.97 24.36
N PHE A 407 -29.40 -11.96 23.23
CA PHE A 407 -27.95 -11.86 23.23
C PHE A 407 -27.50 -10.56 22.56
N PHE A 408 -27.19 -9.57 23.40
CA PHE A 408 -26.36 -8.37 23.24
C PHE A 408 -26.55 -7.39 22.07
N LEU A 409 -27.32 -7.71 21.05
CA LEU A 409 -27.73 -6.78 20.01
C LEU A 409 -29.20 -6.52 20.23
N SER A 410 -29.56 -5.40 20.88
CA SER A 410 -30.97 -5.02 20.87
C SER A 410 -31.39 -4.92 19.39
N PRO A 411 -32.63 -5.32 19.03
CA PRO A 411 -33.15 -5.17 17.67
C PRO A 411 -33.18 -3.73 17.16
N GLU A 412 -32.78 -2.75 17.98
CA GLU A 412 -32.68 -1.33 17.67
C GLU A 412 -31.22 -0.82 17.65
N ASP A 413 -30.25 -1.58 18.18
CA ASP A 413 -28.86 -1.13 18.38
C ASP A 413 -27.79 -1.89 17.58
N GLY A 414 -28.10 -3.09 17.05
CA GLY A 414 -27.13 -3.95 16.34
C GLY A 414 -26.84 -3.55 14.89
N PHE A 415 -26.95 -4.51 13.96
CA PHE A 415 -26.74 -4.26 12.52
C PHE A 415 -27.56 -3.09 11.95
N ARG A 416 -28.75 -2.82 12.51
CA ARG A 416 -29.59 -1.68 12.10
C ARG A 416 -28.93 -0.32 12.34
N PHE A 417 -28.07 -0.19 13.35
CA PHE A 417 -27.31 1.04 13.57
C PHE A 417 -26.30 1.29 12.44
N LEU A 418 -25.80 0.23 11.80
CA LEU A 418 -24.83 0.30 10.71
C LEU A 418 -25.49 0.50 9.33
N GLU A 419 -26.73 0.05 9.17
CA GLU A 419 -27.46 0.04 7.89
C GLU A 419 -27.48 1.39 7.16
N PRO A 420 -27.75 2.55 7.81
CA PRO A 420 -27.74 3.85 7.13
C PRO A 420 -26.36 4.29 6.64
N TRP A 421 -25.27 3.72 7.18
CA TRP A 421 -23.90 4.10 6.88
C TRP A 421 -23.26 3.31 5.74
N ILE A 422 -23.82 2.14 5.41
CA ILE A 422 -23.34 1.31 4.30
C ILE A 422 -23.40 2.09 2.97
N PRO A 423 -24.53 2.72 2.57
CA PRO A 423 -24.57 3.49 1.32
C PRO A 423 -23.59 4.66 1.30
N VAL A 424 -23.36 5.32 2.44
CA VAL A 424 -22.41 6.44 2.56
C VAL A 424 -20.97 5.94 2.33
N ALA A 425 -20.60 4.82 2.94
CA ALA A 425 -19.29 4.23 2.74
C ALA A 425 -19.12 3.69 1.31
N VAL A 426 -20.14 3.05 0.73
CA VAL A 426 -20.14 2.61 -0.67
C VAL A 426 -19.96 3.81 -1.61
N GLU A 427 -20.68 4.91 -1.40
CA GLU A 427 -20.56 6.14 -2.20
C GLU A 427 -19.13 6.70 -2.16
N PHE A 428 -18.45 6.65 -1.01
CA PHE A 428 -17.04 7.04 -0.91
C PHE A 428 -16.17 6.25 -1.89
N TYR A 429 -16.30 4.92 -1.92
CA TYR A 429 -15.51 4.09 -2.84
C TYR A 429 -15.93 4.25 -4.30
N GLN A 430 -17.23 4.33 -4.60
CA GLN A 430 -17.73 4.52 -5.96
C GLN A 430 -17.24 5.85 -6.55
N SER A 431 -17.38 6.94 -5.80
CA SER A 431 -16.92 8.25 -6.21
C SER A 431 -15.40 8.33 -6.33
N ALA A 432 -14.63 7.67 -5.45
CA ALA A 432 -13.17 7.60 -5.59
C ALA A 432 -12.74 6.94 -6.91
N ARG A 433 -13.38 5.83 -7.30
CA ARG A 433 -13.12 5.15 -8.58
C ARG A 433 -13.54 5.99 -9.79
N ALA A 434 -14.67 6.69 -9.68
CA ALA A 434 -15.10 7.62 -10.73
C ALA A 434 -14.11 8.78 -10.90
N ARG A 435 -13.56 9.33 -9.81
CA ARG A 435 -12.51 10.37 -9.82
C ARG A 435 -11.26 9.87 -10.54
N GLU A 436 -10.79 8.66 -10.23
CA GLU A 436 -9.64 8.04 -10.90
C GLU A 436 -9.82 7.98 -12.41
N GLN A 437 -10.97 7.47 -12.88
CA GLN A 437 -11.28 7.40 -14.30
C GLN A 437 -11.31 8.79 -14.95
N ALA A 438 -11.99 9.75 -14.31
CA ALA A 438 -12.09 11.11 -14.82
C ALA A 438 -10.72 11.80 -14.90
N MET A 439 -9.83 11.58 -13.93
CA MET A 439 -8.48 12.12 -13.93
C MET A 439 -7.64 11.58 -15.08
N VAL A 440 -7.72 10.28 -15.40
CA VAL A 440 -7.02 9.70 -16.56
C VAL A 440 -7.55 10.31 -17.86
N GLU A 441 -8.87 10.39 -18.02
CA GLU A 441 -9.49 10.98 -19.21
C GLU A 441 -9.12 12.47 -19.38
N ASN A 442 -9.11 13.23 -18.29
CA ASN A 442 -8.73 14.64 -18.29
C ASN A 442 -7.24 14.82 -18.62
N LEU A 443 -6.35 14.00 -18.05
CA LEU A 443 -4.93 14.00 -18.37
C LEU A 443 -4.70 13.73 -19.85
N VAL A 444 -5.28 12.66 -20.38
CA VAL A 444 -5.09 12.27 -21.80
C VAL A 444 -5.65 13.36 -22.72
N ARG A 445 -6.83 13.90 -22.41
CA ARG A 445 -7.43 15.02 -23.15
C ARG A 445 -6.53 16.24 -23.17
N GLU A 446 -5.96 16.65 -22.04
CA GLU A 446 -5.06 17.79 -21.96
C GLU A 446 -3.76 17.56 -22.73
N MET A 447 -3.21 16.33 -22.67
CA MET A 447 -2.06 15.97 -23.49
C MET A 447 -2.38 16.02 -24.98
N ASP A 448 -3.58 15.61 -25.40
CA ASP A 448 -4.00 15.66 -26.82
C ASP A 448 -4.19 17.11 -27.28
N VAL A 449 -4.94 17.92 -26.52
CA VAL A 449 -5.22 19.34 -26.83
C VAL A 449 -3.92 20.15 -26.94
N ARG A 450 -2.93 19.84 -26.10
CA ARG A 450 -1.64 20.53 -26.06
C ARG A 450 -0.56 19.84 -26.92
N SER A 451 -0.89 18.73 -27.58
CA SER A 451 0.03 17.92 -28.40
C SER A 451 1.30 17.52 -27.62
N LEU A 452 1.12 16.97 -26.42
CA LEU A 452 2.18 16.54 -25.52
C LEU A 452 2.53 15.06 -25.72
N ASP A 453 3.83 14.82 -25.88
CA ASP A 453 4.42 13.47 -25.89
C ASP A 453 4.91 13.05 -24.50
N ARG A 454 5.17 14.01 -23.60
CA ARG A 454 5.74 13.76 -22.27
C ARG A 454 4.99 14.57 -21.20
N ALA A 455 4.59 13.91 -20.12
CA ALA A 455 3.94 14.55 -18.98
C ALA A 455 4.31 13.89 -17.65
N ILE A 456 4.14 14.64 -16.56
CA ILE A 456 4.23 14.13 -15.19
C ILE A 456 2.83 14.12 -14.59
N LEU A 457 2.48 13.09 -13.83
CA LEU A 457 1.29 13.06 -12.97
C LEU A 457 1.73 12.92 -11.51
N VAL A 458 1.42 13.91 -10.68
CA VAL A 458 1.59 13.84 -9.23
C VAL A 458 0.28 13.34 -8.63
N ALA A 459 0.35 12.19 -7.95
CA ALA A 459 -0.83 11.49 -7.42
C ALA A 459 -0.51 10.77 -6.11
N GLY A 460 -1.52 10.60 -5.25
CA GLY A 460 -1.41 9.78 -4.06
C GLY A 460 -1.10 8.33 -4.39
N GLY A 461 -0.26 7.67 -3.59
CA GLY A 461 0.14 6.27 -3.80
C GLY A 461 -1.01 5.25 -3.78
N PHE A 462 -2.20 5.64 -3.31
CA PHE A 462 -3.40 4.81 -3.37
C PHE A 462 -3.93 4.66 -4.80
N HIS A 463 -3.89 5.73 -5.60
CA HIS A 463 -4.46 5.78 -6.95
C HIS A 463 -3.45 5.34 -8.04
N SER A 464 -2.16 5.27 -7.70
CA SER A 464 -1.05 5.15 -8.65
C SER A 464 -1.08 3.88 -9.51
N ARG A 465 -1.51 2.75 -8.94
CA ARG A 465 -1.67 1.47 -9.67
C ARG A 465 -2.77 1.53 -10.72
N ASN A 466 -3.88 2.19 -10.40
CA ASN A 466 -5.02 2.31 -11.31
C ASN A 466 -4.68 3.23 -12.48
N PHE A 467 -3.97 4.32 -12.21
CA PHE A 467 -3.42 5.18 -13.25
C PHE A 467 -2.45 4.44 -14.18
N LEU A 468 -1.52 3.65 -13.61
CA LEU A 468 -0.58 2.85 -14.41
C LEU A 468 -1.33 1.88 -15.32
N LYS A 469 -2.33 1.16 -14.80
CA LYS A 469 -3.14 0.22 -15.59
C LYS A 469 -3.92 0.93 -16.70
N ALA A 470 -4.63 1.99 -16.38
CA ALA A 470 -5.48 2.72 -17.34
C ALA A 470 -4.66 3.38 -18.46
N LEU A 471 -3.49 3.94 -18.14
CA LEU A 471 -2.60 4.53 -19.15
C LEU A 471 -1.91 3.46 -20.01
N LYS A 472 -1.56 2.30 -19.43
CA LYS A 472 -1.06 1.15 -20.19
C LYS A 472 -2.08 0.66 -21.22
N GLU A 473 -3.35 0.55 -20.83
CA GLU A 473 -4.44 0.14 -21.73
C GLU A 473 -4.63 1.12 -22.90
N GLN A 474 -4.19 2.37 -22.72
CA GLN A 474 -4.15 3.40 -23.76
C GLN A 474 -2.80 3.51 -24.50
N ASP A 475 -1.91 2.53 -24.31
CA ASP A 475 -0.65 2.36 -25.05
C ASP A 475 0.39 3.47 -24.77
N PHE A 476 0.37 4.00 -23.54
CA PHE A 476 1.41 4.90 -23.02
C PHE A 476 2.58 4.12 -22.40
N THR A 477 3.79 4.67 -22.53
CA THR A 477 4.90 4.32 -21.65
C THR A 477 4.68 5.00 -20.30
N VAL A 478 4.68 4.23 -19.21
CA VAL A 478 4.43 4.76 -17.86
C VAL A 478 5.54 4.34 -16.92
N LEU A 479 6.08 5.30 -16.17
CA LEU A 479 7.02 5.08 -15.09
C LEU A 479 6.33 5.45 -13.77
N LEU A 480 6.25 4.52 -12.84
CA LEU A 480 5.78 4.79 -11.48
C LEU A 480 6.97 5.05 -10.57
N VAL A 481 7.07 6.26 -10.03
CA VAL A 481 8.19 6.74 -9.22
C VAL A 481 7.71 7.01 -7.80
N SER A 482 8.41 6.44 -6.82
CA SER A 482 8.19 6.71 -5.41
C SER A 482 9.33 7.54 -4.84
N PRO A 483 9.06 8.74 -4.26
CA PRO A 483 10.07 9.54 -3.59
C PRO A 483 10.72 8.80 -2.43
N LYS A 484 12.03 8.99 -2.26
CA LYS A 484 12.79 8.38 -1.17
C LYS A 484 12.77 9.29 0.05
N PHE A 485 12.08 8.87 1.10
CA PHE A 485 12.07 9.57 2.39
C PHE A 485 11.95 8.59 3.54
N THR A 486 12.31 9.04 4.75
CA THR A 486 12.04 8.29 5.98
C THR A 486 10.65 8.68 6.48
N PRO A 487 9.69 7.75 6.56
CA PRO A 487 8.37 8.04 7.11
C PRO A 487 8.49 8.55 8.56
N GLY A 488 7.74 9.60 8.88
CA GLY A 488 7.58 10.08 10.25
C GLY A 488 6.57 9.25 11.04
N ASP A 489 6.02 9.82 12.11
CA ASP A 489 4.88 9.23 12.81
C ASP A 489 3.64 9.24 11.89
N GLU A 490 3.29 8.06 11.35
CA GLU A 490 2.19 7.87 10.41
C GLU A 490 0.84 8.35 10.97
N GLY A 491 0.58 8.14 12.27
CA GLY A 491 -0.65 8.57 12.91
C GLY A 491 -0.77 10.08 12.96
N ALA A 492 0.31 10.75 13.42
CA ALA A 492 0.35 12.21 13.47
C ALA A 492 0.26 12.85 12.07
N MET A 493 0.89 12.23 11.06
CA MET A 493 0.79 12.69 9.67
C MET A 493 -0.62 12.55 9.11
N HIS A 494 -1.28 11.42 9.38
CA HIS A 494 -2.66 11.18 8.94
C HIS A 494 -3.64 12.20 9.54
N GLU A 495 -3.57 12.44 10.86
CA GLU A 495 -4.41 13.46 11.51
C GLU A 495 -4.19 14.86 10.94
N LYS A 496 -2.92 15.24 10.71
CA LYS A 496 -2.56 16.52 10.09
C LYS A 496 -3.14 16.63 8.68
N TYR A 497 -3.04 15.58 7.87
CA TYR A 497 -3.62 15.54 6.54
C TYR A 497 -5.14 15.73 6.57
N LEU A 498 -5.85 14.98 7.41
CA LEU A 498 -7.30 15.10 7.54
C LEU A 498 -7.74 16.51 7.96
N LYS A 499 -6.99 17.14 8.86
CA LYS A 499 -7.25 18.53 9.27
C LYS A 499 -7.13 19.49 8.08
N ILE A 500 -6.03 19.40 7.33
CA ILE A 500 -5.79 20.28 6.17
C ILE A 500 -6.83 20.06 5.08
N LEU A 501 -7.19 18.81 4.81
CA LEU A 501 -8.21 18.45 3.85
C LEU A 501 -9.59 19.02 4.22
N LYS A 502 -9.97 18.92 5.51
CA LYS A 502 -11.21 19.53 6.05
C LYS A 502 -11.16 21.06 5.95
N ASP A 503 -10.04 21.69 6.32
CA ASP A 503 -9.87 23.13 6.29
C ASP A 503 -9.94 23.67 4.85
N LYS A 504 -9.28 23.02 3.89
CA LYS A 504 -9.34 23.36 2.45
C LYS A 504 -10.78 23.29 1.93
N TRP A 505 -11.51 22.22 2.26
CA TRP A 505 -12.91 22.05 1.85
C TRP A 505 -13.85 23.11 2.46
N ILE A 506 -13.72 23.37 3.76
CA ILE A 506 -14.53 24.38 4.45
C ILE A 506 -14.21 25.79 3.93
N GLY A 507 -12.95 26.07 3.62
CA GLY A 507 -12.53 27.31 2.97
C GLY A 507 -13.20 27.51 1.62
N ALA A 508 -13.14 26.49 0.75
CA ALA A 508 -13.74 26.52 -0.58
C ALA A 508 -15.27 26.74 -0.54
N THR A 509 -15.97 26.08 0.38
CA THR A 509 -17.43 26.23 0.54
C THR A 509 -17.84 27.60 1.10
N LYS A 510 -17.03 28.19 1.99
CA LYS A 510 -17.26 29.57 2.51
C LYS A 510 -17.05 30.65 1.45
N LEU A 511 -16.17 30.42 0.48
CA LEU A 511 -15.93 31.35 -0.64
C LEU A 511 -17.03 31.30 -1.72
N GLY A 512 -18.09 30.50 -1.52
CA GLY A 512 -19.29 30.54 -2.35
C GLY A 512 -19.25 29.64 -3.59
N ALA A 513 -18.30 28.70 -3.70
CA ALA A 513 -18.37 27.64 -4.69
C ALA A 513 -19.58 26.74 -4.40
N ARG A 514 -20.73 26.98 -5.05
CA ARG A 514 -21.92 26.13 -4.92
C ARG A 514 -21.80 24.98 -5.90
N SER A 515 -22.27 23.80 -5.53
CA SER A 515 -22.36 22.64 -6.44
C SER A 515 -23.16 22.94 -7.72
N SER A 516 -24.08 23.92 -7.67
CA SER A 516 -24.87 24.39 -8.82
C SER A 516 -24.09 25.21 -9.84
N ASP A 517 -22.89 25.71 -9.49
CA ASP A 517 -22.03 26.45 -10.42
C ASP A 517 -21.21 25.49 -11.31
N PHE A 518 -21.37 24.18 -11.10
CA PHE A 518 -20.60 23.11 -11.77
C PHE A 518 -21.48 22.12 -12.56
N GLU A 519 -22.79 22.39 -12.73
CA GLU A 519 -23.62 21.66 -13.68
C GLU A 519 -23.22 22.06 -15.11
N THR A 520 -22.65 21.11 -15.87
CA THR A 520 -22.29 21.34 -17.27
C THR A 520 -23.53 21.17 -18.17
N ASP A 521 -24.07 22.28 -18.67
CA ASP A 521 -24.93 22.25 -19.86
C ASP A 521 -24.06 21.87 -21.09
N PRO A 522 -24.36 20.77 -21.81
CA PRO A 522 -23.58 20.35 -22.98
C PRO A 522 -23.66 21.33 -24.16
N GLY A 523 -24.57 22.32 -24.13
CA GLY A 523 -24.96 23.09 -25.31
C GLY A 523 -24.40 24.50 -25.47
N ASN A 524 -23.78 25.13 -24.47
CA ASN A 524 -23.50 26.57 -24.56
C ASN A 524 -22.21 27.02 -23.85
N ARG A 525 -21.05 26.85 -24.49
CA ARG A 525 -19.75 27.36 -24.01
C ARG A 525 -19.24 28.53 -24.85
N ARG A 526 -19.92 29.68 -24.75
CA ARG A 526 -19.29 30.99 -24.96
C ARG A 526 -19.81 31.96 -23.91
N ALA A 527 -18.85 32.63 -23.27
CA ALA A 527 -19.01 33.76 -22.36
C ALA A 527 -19.67 33.46 -21.00
N ASN A 528 -18.82 33.13 -20.02
CA ASN A 528 -18.62 33.92 -18.80
C ASN A 528 -17.59 33.23 -17.89
N VAL A 529 -16.35 33.16 -18.35
CA VAL A 529 -15.17 32.96 -17.49
C VAL A 529 -14.36 34.24 -17.55
N LEU A 530 -14.93 35.29 -16.95
CA LEU A 530 -14.21 36.51 -16.60
C LEU A 530 -14.58 36.79 -15.15
N ASN A 531 -13.56 36.75 -14.29
CA ASN A 531 -13.54 37.24 -12.92
C ASN A 531 -14.16 36.35 -11.82
N SER A 532 -13.70 35.10 -11.71
CA SER A 532 -13.52 34.51 -10.38
C SER A 532 -12.01 34.29 -10.16
N GLU A 533 -11.34 35.34 -9.69
CA GLU A 533 -10.06 35.19 -9.01
C GLU A 533 -10.31 34.31 -7.78
N GLY A 534 -9.94 33.04 -7.91
CA GLY A 534 -10.14 32.02 -6.88
C GLY A 534 -8.97 31.06 -6.91
N SER A 535 -7.74 31.57 -6.82
CA SER A 535 -6.66 30.72 -6.36
C SER A 535 -6.94 30.40 -4.89
N ILE A 536 -7.03 29.12 -4.54
CA ILE A 536 -7.33 28.62 -3.19
C ILE A 536 -6.11 28.77 -2.27
N PHE A 537 -5.39 29.90 -2.35
CA PHE A 537 -4.25 30.20 -1.48
C PHE A 537 -4.64 31.02 -0.26
#